data_AF-A0A7H8LVA9-F1
#
_entry.id   AF-A0A7H8LVA9-F1
#
_cell.length_a   1.000
_cell.length_b   1.000
_cell.length_c   1.000
_cell.angle_alpha   90.00
_cell.angle_beta   90.00
_cell.angle_gamma   90.00
#
_symmetry.space_group_name_H-M   'P 1'
#
loop_
_entity.id
_entity.type
_entity.pdbx_description
1 polymer ?
#
loop_
_entity_poly.entity_id
_entity_poly.type
_entity_poly.pdbx_seq_one_letter_code
_entity_poly.pdbx_strand_id
1 'polypeptide(L)'
;MTDEIQQIQPLDSSIAEEWLRKTNEPNLRAVSASKLREGPWWHVSVWVMEFVRTGPLELELRHRIDDALSAVTGVTSVEEEDREVWTVTGEPTGKALVEAVAQVVDDLADQTRNAFQGR
;
A
#
# COMPACT_ATOMS: atom_id res chain seq x y z
N MET A 1 -11.59 -3.43 -16.40
CA MET A 1 -10.68 -4.38 -15.73
C MET A 1 -11.18 -4.53 -14.32
N THR A 2 -11.30 -5.75 -13.82
CA THR A 2 -11.56 -6.00 -12.39
C THR A 2 -10.27 -5.72 -11.64
N ASP A 3 -10.35 -5.11 -10.46
CA ASP A 3 -9.16 -4.95 -9.62
C ASP A 3 -8.70 -6.32 -9.16
N GLU A 4 -7.45 -6.67 -9.45
CA GLU A 4 -6.90 -7.99 -9.19
C GLU A 4 -5.56 -7.86 -8.47
N ILE A 5 -5.44 -8.58 -7.36
CA ILE A 5 -4.19 -8.69 -6.60
C ILE A 5 -3.49 -9.96 -7.06
N GLN A 6 -2.26 -9.81 -7.55
CA GLN A 6 -1.46 -10.92 -8.04
C GLN A 6 -0.01 -10.80 -7.60
N GLN A 7 0.61 -11.95 -7.39
CA GLN A 7 2.05 -12.04 -7.26
C GLN A 7 2.67 -11.81 -8.63
N ILE A 8 3.69 -10.97 -8.70
CA ILE A 8 4.44 -10.68 -9.92
C ILE A 8 5.89 -11.10 -9.76
N GLN A 9 6.57 -11.30 -10.88
CA GLN A 9 8.01 -11.52 -10.88
C GLN A 9 8.72 -10.20 -10.53
N PRO A 10 9.47 -10.14 -9.42
CA PRO A 10 10.20 -8.92 -9.09
C PRO A 10 11.23 -8.58 -10.16
N LEU A 11 11.30 -7.30 -10.51
CA LEU A 11 12.29 -6.78 -11.46
C LEU A 11 13.63 -6.50 -10.79
N ASP A 12 13.61 -6.16 -9.51
CA ASP A 12 14.82 -5.97 -8.70
C ASP A 12 15.23 -7.29 -8.03
N SER A 13 16.50 -7.65 -8.21
CA SER A 13 17.14 -8.78 -7.55
C SER A 13 17.12 -8.71 -6.02
N SER A 14 17.02 -7.51 -5.43
CA SER A 14 16.92 -7.30 -3.99
C SER A 14 15.57 -7.76 -3.41
N ILE A 15 14.55 -7.92 -4.26
CA ILE A 15 13.19 -8.32 -3.87
C ILE A 15 13.06 -9.84 -3.99
N ALA A 16 12.59 -10.45 -2.90
CA ALA A 16 12.31 -11.88 -2.80
C ALA A 16 10.95 -12.22 -3.42
N GLU A 17 9.96 -11.37 -3.18
CA GLU A 17 8.55 -11.57 -3.49
C GLU A 17 7.86 -10.22 -3.67
N GLU A 18 7.00 -10.10 -4.67
CA GLU A 18 6.28 -8.86 -4.95
C GLU A 18 4.81 -9.16 -5.29
N TRP A 19 3.92 -8.38 -4.69
CA TRP A 19 2.49 -8.40 -4.94
C TRP A 19 2.03 -7.05 -5.42
N LEU A 20 1.15 -7.04 -6.41
CA LEU A 20 0.60 -5.82 -6.98
C LEU A 20 -0.90 -5.94 -7.18
N ARG A 21 -1.62 -4.91 -6.74
CA ARG A 21 -2.99 -4.67 -7.18
C ARG A 21 -2.98 -4.00 -8.55
N LYS A 22 -3.44 -4.72 -9.58
CA LYS A 22 -3.76 -4.12 -10.88
C LYS A 22 -5.13 -3.46 -10.80
N THR A 23 -5.23 -2.24 -11.30
CA THR A 23 -6.44 -1.42 -11.28
C THR A 23 -6.49 -0.52 -12.52
N ASN A 24 -7.67 -0.02 -12.85
CA ASN A 24 -7.87 0.98 -13.92
C ASN A 24 -7.50 2.41 -13.49
N GLU A 25 -7.25 2.65 -12.21
CA GLU A 25 -6.82 3.95 -11.66
C GLU A 25 -5.50 3.81 -10.90
N PRO A 26 -4.38 3.49 -11.58
CA PRO A 26 -3.13 3.15 -10.92
C PRO A 26 -2.59 4.28 -10.03
N ASN A 27 -2.79 5.54 -10.40
CA ASN A 27 -2.35 6.68 -9.60
C ASN A 27 -3.11 6.84 -8.27
N LEU A 28 -4.29 6.23 -8.13
CA LEU A 28 -5.15 6.41 -6.94
C LEU A 28 -5.41 5.12 -6.17
N ARG A 29 -5.37 3.97 -6.84
CA ARG A 29 -5.81 2.70 -6.27
C ARG A 29 -4.75 1.61 -6.34
N ALA A 30 -3.59 1.87 -6.95
CA ALA A 30 -2.50 0.90 -6.94
C ALA A 30 -1.86 0.81 -5.56
N VAL A 31 -1.60 -0.43 -5.16
CA VAL A 31 -0.93 -0.82 -3.94
C VAL A 31 -0.02 -1.98 -4.30
N SER A 32 1.20 -1.98 -3.78
CA SER A 32 2.11 -3.11 -3.87
C SER A 32 2.73 -3.45 -2.52
N ALA A 33 3.16 -4.70 -2.40
CA ALA A 33 3.94 -5.18 -1.26
C ALA A 33 5.14 -5.96 -1.76
N SER A 34 6.34 -5.56 -1.34
CA SER A 34 7.61 -6.15 -1.76
C SER A 34 8.38 -6.65 -0.54
N LYS A 35 8.69 -7.95 -0.50
CA LYS A 35 9.54 -8.55 0.53
C LYS A 35 10.99 -8.42 0.12
N LEU A 36 11.81 -7.79 0.94
CA LEU A 36 13.25 -7.68 0.65
C LEU A 36 13.98 -8.98 0.99
N ARG A 37 15.06 -9.28 0.26
CA ARG A 37 15.92 -10.44 0.55
C ARG A 37 16.84 -10.22 1.75
N GLU A 38 17.21 -8.96 2.00
CA GLU A 38 18.19 -8.59 3.03
C GLU A 38 17.62 -8.57 4.45
N GLY A 39 16.30 -8.74 4.61
CA GLY A 39 15.66 -8.70 5.90
C GLY A 39 14.27 -9.35 5.94
N PRO A 40 13.68 -9.48 7.12
CA PRO A 40 12.35 -10.05 7.30
C PRO A 40 11.21 -9.07 6.96
N TRP A 41 11.51 -7.88 6.46
CA TRP A 41 10.54 -6.81 6.27
C TRP A 41 9.89 -6.80 4.88
N TRP A 42 8.67 -6.28 4.86
CA TRP A 42 7.91 -5.93 3.68
C TRP A 42 7.89 -4.42 3.52
N HIS A 43 8.03 -3.94 2.28
CA HIS A 43 7.71 -2.57 1.92
C HIS A 43 6.34 -2.56 1.27
N VAL A 44 5.40 -1.82 1.84
CA VAL A 44 4.07 -1.61 1.26
C VAL A 44 4.03 -0.22 0.67
N SER A 45 3.85 -0.14 -0.65
CA SER A 45 3.81 1.13 -1.38
C SER A 45 2.38 1.48 -1.78
N VAL A 46 1.99 2.75 -1.60
CA VAL A 46 0.61 3.23 -1.78
C VAL A 46 0.59 4.47 -2.68
N TRP A 47 0.16 4.31 -3.93
CA TRP A 47 0.37 5.31 -4.99
C TRP A 47 -0.38 6.62 -4.76
N VAL A 48 -1.56 6.56 -4.12
CA VAL A 48 -2.36 7.77 -3.87
C VAL A 48 -1.66 8.80 -2.99
N MET A 49 -0.73 8.34 -2.15
CA MET A 49 0.02 9.19 -1.23
C MET A 49 1.03 10.10 -1.94
N GLU A 50 1.36 9.80 -3.20
CA GLU A 50 2.09 10.72 -4.08
C GLU A 50 1.28 11.99 -4.34
N PHE A 51 -0.05 11.86 -4.41
CA PHE A 51 -0.93 12.94 -4.81
C PHE A 51 -1.61 13.63 -3.62
N VAL A 52 -2.00 12.89 -2.59
CA VAL A 52 -2.61 13.47 -1.39
C VAL A 52 -1.50 13.79 -0.38
N ARG A 53 -0.98 15.03 -0.45
CA ARG A 53 0.24 15.43 0.29
C ARG A 53 0.01 16.37 1.48
N THR A 54 -1.19 16.93 1.63
CA THR A 54 -1.50 17.90 2.67
C THR A 54 -2.96 17.82 3.10
N GLY A 55 -3.22 18.23 4.34
CA GLY A 55 -4.57 18.44 4.83
C GLY A 55 -5.20 17.20 5.46
N PRO A 56 -6.50 17.28 5.83
CA PRO A 56 -7.14 16.25 6.63
C PRO A 56 -7.24 14.89 5.92
N LEU A 57 -7.34 14.87 4.59
CA LEU A 57 -7.40 13.62 3.82
C LEU A 57 -6.07 12.85 3.84
N GLU A 58 -4.93 13.56 3.82
CA GLU A 58 -3.60 12.93 3.97
C GLU A 58 -3.48 12.26 5.33
N LEU A 59 -3.86 12.96 6.40
CA LEU A 59 -3.79 12.44 7.76
C LEU A 59 -4.70 11.22 7.95
N GLU A 60 -5.91 11.28 7.39
CA GLU A 60 -6.86 10.16 7.43
C GLU A 60 -6.33 8.94 6.68
N LEU A 61 -5.75 9.14 5.48
CA LEU A 61 -5.11 8.06 4.73
C LEU A 61 -3.98 7.42 5.53
N ARG A 62 -3.06 8.23 6.09
CA ARG A 62 -1.94 7.71 6.88
C ARG A 62 -2.41 6.85 8.05
N HIS A 63 -3.32 7.37 8.88
CA HIS A 63 -3.81 6.63 10.04
C HIS A 63 -4.53 5.35 9.64
N ARG A 64 -5.40 5.39 8.62
CA ARG A 64 -6.12 4.19 8.20
C ARG A 64 -5.20 3.14 7.56
N ILE A 65 -4.16 3.57 6.83
CA ILE A 65 -3.16 2.64 6.28
C ILE A 65 -2.39 1.97 7.42
N ASP A 66 -1.93 2.74 8.40
CA ASP A 66 -1.22 2.21 9.57
C ASP A 66 -2.07 1.22 10.38
N ASP A 67 -3.32 1.59 10.66
CA ASP A 67 -4.29 0.72 11.35
C ASP A 67 -4.58 -0.55 10.55
N ALA A 68 -4.80 -0.42 9.24
CA ALA A 68 -5.12 -1.56 8.37
C ALA A 68 -3.94 -2.54 8.29
N LEU A 69 -2.71 -2.05 8.15
CA LEU A 69 -1.50 -2.89 8.15
C LEU A 69 -1.30 -3.55 9.51
N SER A 70 -1.44 -2.81 10.60
CA SER A 70 -1.29 -3.34 11.97
C SER A 70 -2.32 -4.43 12.30
N ALA A 71 -3.49 -4.40 11.68
CA ALA A 71 -4.54 -5.41 11.85
C ALA A 71 -4.31 -6.70 11.03
N VAL A 72 -3.34 -6.73 10.10
CA VAL A 72 -3.06 -7.93 9.30
C VAL A 72 -2.44 -9.02 10.18
N THR A 73 -3.00 -10.23 10.09
CA THR A 73 -2.47 -11.38 10.82
C THR A 73 -1.00 -11.64 10.47
N GLY A 74 -0.15 -11.73 11.50
CA GLY A 74 1.28 -11.96 11.35
C GLY A 74 2.12 -10.68 11.37
N VAL A 75 1.51 -9.49 11.29
CA VAL A 75 2.22 -8.21 11.46
C VAL A 75 2.62 -8.01 12.92
N THR A 76 3.85 -7.57 13.14
CA THR A 76 4.38 -7.25 14.49
C THR A 76 4.70 -5.78 14.68
N SER A 77 5.08 -5.07 13.61
CA SER A 77 5.22 -3.61 13.62
C SER A 77 4.97 -3.03 12.22
N VAL A 78 4.56 -1.77 12.21
CA VAL A 78 4.38 -0.94 11.02
C VAL A 78 5.09 0.38 11.28
N GLU A 79 5.88 0.84 10.32
CA GLU A 79 6.58 2.12 10.38
C GLU A 79 6.46 2.82 9.01
N GLU A 80 6.07 4.08 9.00
CA GLU A 80 6.14 4.92 7.79
C GLU A 80 7.61 5.23 7.50
N GLU A 81 8.17 4.64 6.45
CA GLU A 81 9.57 4.84 6.02
C GLU A 81 9.70 6.08 5.14
N ASP A 82 8.74 6.26 4.23
CA ASP A 82 8.57 7.43 3.39
C ASP A 82 7.06 7.67 3.21
N ARG A 83 6.66 8.83 2.64
CA ARG A 83 5.26 9.23 2.48
C ARG A 83 4.37 8.16 1.84
N GLU A 84 4.95 7.43 0.89
CA GLU A 84 4.25 6.44 0.08
C GLU A 84 4.59 5.01 0.49
N VAL A 85 5.47 4.82 1.48
CA VAL A 85 6.07 3.53 1.81
C VAL A 85 6.01 3.25 3.31
N TRP A 86 5.40 2.11 3.64
CA TRP A 86 5.40 1.55 4.99
C TRP A 86 6.30 0.33 5.05
N THR A 87 7.22 0.32 6.00
CA THR A 87 7.95 -0.89 6.40
C THR A 87 7.09 -1.68 7.39
N VAL A 88 6.89 -2.97 7.08
CA VAL A 88 6.08 -3.90 7.89
C VAL A 88 6.94 -5.09 8.29
N THR A 89 6.95 -5.42 9.58
CA THR A 89 7.69 -6.59 10.11
C THR A 89 6.75 -7.70 10.57
N GLY A 90 7.29 -8.91 10.70
CA GLY A 90 6.57 -10.11 11.13
C GLY A 90 6.47 -11.15 10.03
N GLU A 91 5.46 -12.02 10.08
CA GLU A 91 5.19 -13.05 9.08
C GLU A 91 3.83 -12.90 8.38
N PRO A 92 3.44 -11.70 7.90
CA PRO A 92 2.26 -11.57 7.05
C PRO A 92 2.53 -12.13 5.65
N THR A 93 1.45 -12.34 4.89
CA THR A 93 1.56 -12.60 3.44
C THR A 93 1.47 -11.29 2.67
N GLY A 94 2.24 -11.15 1.58
CA GLY A 94 2.20 -9.95 0.74
C GLY A 94 0.80 -9.66 0.19
N LYS A 95 0.06 -10.71 -0.18
CA LYS A 95 -1.34 -10.59 -0.61
C LYS A 95 -2.22 -9.92 0.45
N ALA A 96 -2.13 -10.36 1.71
CA ALA A 96 -2.94 -9.81 2.79
C ALA A 96 -2.62 -8.33 3.08
N LEU A 97 -1.35 -7.94 2.97
CA LEU A 97 -0.94 -6.53 3.09
C LEU A 97 -1.57 -5.68 1.99
N VAL A 98 -1.49 -6.14 0.74
CA VAL A 98 -2.10 -5.44 -0.41
C VAL A 98 -3.63 -5.39 -0.26
N GLU A 99 -4.27 -6.48 0.15
CA GLU A 99 -5.73 -6.53 0.37
C GLU A 99 -6.18 -5.53 1.44
N ALA A 100 -5.49 -5.46 2.58
CA ALA A 100 -5.84 -4.57 3.68
C ALA A 100 -5.76 -3.10 3.27
N VAL A 101 -4.66 -2.70 2.62
CA VAL A 101 -4.50 -1.32 2.16
C VAL A 101 -5.41 -1.01 0.97
N ALA A 102 -5.65 -1.97 0.08
CA ALA A 102 -6.58 -1.82 -1.04
C ALA A 102 -7.99 -1.43 -0.57
N GLN A 103 -8.44 -1.98 0.57
CA GLN A 103 -9.72 -1.58 1.16
C GLN A 103 -9.72 -0.12 1.59
N VAL A 104 -8.64 0.38 2.19
CA VAL A 104 -8.53 1.79 2.63
C VAL A 104 -8.59 2.75 1.44
N VAL A 105 -7.81 2.48 0.37
CA VAL A 105 -7.85 3.33 -0.83
C VAL A 105 -9.19 3.26 -1.54
N ASP A 106 -9.91 2.14 -1.46
CA ASP A 106 -11.25 2.01 -2.03
C ASP A 106 -12.29 2.79 -1.23
N ASP A 107 -12.25 2.72 0.10
CA ASP A 107 -13.15 3.45 0.98
C ASP A 107 -13.03 4.98 0.82
N LEU A 108 -11.83 5.45 0.46
CA LEU A 108 -11.53 6.87 0.28
C LEU A 108 -11.46 7.30 -1.19
N ALA A 109 -11.78 6.42 -2.14
CA ALA A 109 -11.56 6.64 -3.57
C ALA A 109 -12.25 7.90 -4.13
N ASP A 110 -13.47 8.20 -3.70
CA ASP A 110 -14.18 9.39 -4.18
C ASP A 110 -13.53 10.69 -3.67
N GLN A 111 -13.04 10.68 -2.43
CA GLN A 111 -12.36 11.84 -1.84
C GLN A 111 -11.01 12.06 -2.51
N THR A 112 -10.26 11.00 -2.77
CA THR A 112 -8.96 11.07 -3.43
C THR A 112 -9.08 11.45 -4.91
N ARG A 113 -10.11 10.98 -5.63
CA ARG A 113 -10.43 11.46 -7.00
C ARG A 113 -10.71 12.95 -7.04
N ASN A 114 -11.52 13.46 -6.10
CA ASN A 114 -11.84 14.88 -6.02
C ASN A 114 -10.60 15.72 -5.72
N ALA A 115 -9.75 15.25 -4.80
CA ALA A 115 -8.48 15.92 -4.48
C ALA A 115 -7.49 15.90 -5.67
N PHE A 116 -7.51 14.83 -6.48
CA PHE A 116 -6.64 14.69 -7.65
C PHE A 116 -7.06 15.60 -8.82
N GLN A 117 -8.36 15.75 -9.07
CA GLN A 117 -8.88 16.63 -10.13
C GLN A 117 -8.68 18.13 -9.84
N GLY A 118 -8.45 18.50 -8.58
CA GLY A 118 -8.16 19.87 -8.16
C GLY A 118 -6.70 20.30 -8.28
N ARG A 119 -5.82 19.44 -8.83
CA ARG A 119 -4.41 19.74 -9.13
C ARG A 119 -4.20 19.98 -10.63
#